data_AF-A0A7C7NE18-F1
#
_entry.id   AF-A0A7C7NE18-F1
#
_cell.length_a   1.000
_cell.length_b   1.000
_cell.length_c   1.000
_cell.angle_alpha   90.00
_cell.angle_beta   90.00
_cell.angle_gamma   90.00
#
_symmetry.space_group_name_H-M   'P 1'
#
loop_
_entity.id
_entity.type
_entity.pdbx_description
1 polymer ?
#
loop_
_entity_poly.entity_id
_entity_poly.type
_entity_poly.pdbx_seq_one_letter_code
_entity_poly.pdbx_strand_id
1 'polypeptide(L)'
;MIFKIAFLAVIFSSFLYSGHPITIDGLFDDWAEVDISYSDSQGDGADADFADIKITYDNDFLFIYFNVHDGEYLMQDWNEFHLYIDADNDTTTGYYINGIGAELDWLFGDRSGSYYIMDGIIDIYQNDLTLRMAPTITNHEFEICISRNSNVLTMDGTQVLVEGKVILTDTGPNADQIPDENGGISFSIGEDYIMPPTPITFDKRDETDIRLVTHNVWSSSLLDPNYEVYFQRIYQALDPDIVALQEMYENTNQLHSLFNDWFPDEQWYVSSQFRDNIIISKYPVLEEDYFTSSERTMVAMLNTEDDLGSNLMIFNAHLACCNNDESRQYDADEFVSNWRDWRENDNGPFTLTEGTPFVYVGDFNLVGYRQQLTTFTEGDIEDENTFGDDYNLDWDNTSIADLFSRHSHIRMGYTWRWDNSSFSPGKLDYVLYTDSVLDTSKHFVFNTLTMDSASLAEYGLEAMDSYNSSDHSPRVLDIKIPADVEIGEAVVPKNIKISAPYPNPFNPQTAIQIELNENMHLYAAVFDING
;
A
#
# COMPACT_ATOMS: atom_id res chain seq x y z
N MET A 1 0.09 -71.92 0.53
CA MET A 1 -0.48 -70.80 1.30
C MET A 1 0.70 -69.87 1.63
N ILE A 2 0.96 -68.88 0.79
CA ILE A 2 2.10 -67.96 0.92
C ILE A 2 1.50 -66.63 1.40
N PHE A 3 1.80 -66.26 2.64
CA PHE A 3 1.43 -64.96 3.19
C PHE A 3 2.25 -63.88 2.49
N LYS A 4 1.59 -62.99 1.74
CA LYS A 4 2.18 -61.73 1.30
C LYS A 4 2.05 -60.74 2.45
N ILE A 5 3.17 -60.37 3.04
CA ILE A 5 3.26 -59.23 3.96
C ILE A 5 3.28 -57.98 3.09
N ALA A 6 2.24 -57.16 3.17
CA ALA A 6 2.23 -55.83 2.57
C ALA A 6 2.99 -54.89 3.49
N PHE A 7 4.08 -54.31 2.98
CA PHE A 7 4.76 -53.18 3.62
C PHE A 7 3.91 -51.94 3.36
N LEU A 8 3.23 -51.43 4.39
CA LEU A 8 2.56 -50.13 4.33
C LEU A 8 3.65 -49.06 4.49
N ALA A 9 4.08 -48.46 3.38
CA ALA A 9 4.89 -47.26 3.43
C ALA A 9 3.96 -46.10 3.85
N VAL A 10 4.06 -45.70 5.12
CA VAL A 10 3.49 -44.44 5.58
C VAL A 10 4.35 -43.35 4.95
N ILE A 11 3.84 -42.72 3.90
CA ILE A 11 4.37 -41.44 3.43
C ILE A 11 3.92 -40.46 4.51
N PHE A 12 4.84 -40.07 5.40
CA PHE A 12 4.68 -38.83 6.13
C PHE A 12 4.74 -37.73 5.06
N SER A 13 3.61 -37.10 4.77
CA SER A 13 3.62 -35.76 4.21
C SER A 13 4.27 -34.90 5.28
N SER A 14 5.58 -34.68 5.18
CA SER A 14 6.20 -33.53 5.79
C SER A 14 5.42 -32.33 5.29
N PHE A 15 4.81 -31.56 6.19
CA PHE A 15 4.39 -30.21 5.87
C PHE A 15 5.62 -29.54 5.26
N LEU A 16 5.58 -29.31 3.95
CA LEU A 16 6.56 -28.46 3.30
C LEU A 16 6.19 -27.08 3.80
N TYR A 17 6.90 -26.59 4.81
CA TYR A 17 6.84 -25.17 5.14
C TYR A 17 7.23 -24.42 3.88
N SER A 18 6.30 -23.63 3.35
CA SER A 18 6.53 -22.71 2.26
C SER A 18 6.39 -21.32 2.84
N GLY A 19 7.36 -20.45 2.60
CA GLY A 19 7.17 -19.02 2.72
C GLY A 19 6.04 -18.55 1.79
N HIS A 20 5.58 -17.32 2.01
CA HIS A 20 4.45 -16.74 1.28
C HIS A 20 4.84 -15.39 0.67
N PRO A 21 4.26 -15.05 -0.51
CA PRO A 21 4.54 -13.80 -1.20
C PRO A 21 3.73 -12.62 -0.62
N ILE A 22 3.99 -12.26 0.64
CA ILE A 22 3.26 -11.21 1.37
C ILE A 22 3.63 -9.79 0.88
N THR A 23 2.64 -8.91 0.78
CA THR A 23 2.74 -7.50 0.47
C THR A 23 2.31 -6.68 1.67
N ILE A 24 3.22 -5.85 2.20
CA ILE A 24 2.87 -4.92 3.29
C ILE A 24 2.09 -3.74 2.69
N ASP A 25 0.76 -3.84 2.73
CA ASP A 25 -0.22 -2.90 2.18
C ASP A 25 -1.47 -2.65 3.06
N GLY A 26 -1.72 -3.44 4.08
CA GLY A 26 -2.89 -3.31 4.95
C GLY A 26 -4.20 -3.78 4.33
N LEU A 27 -4.16 -4.58 3.25
CA LEU A 27 -5.34 -5.21 2.64
C LEU A 27 -5.51 -6.69 3.02
N PHE A 28 -4.49 -7.33 3.57
CA PHE A 28 -4.51 -8.65 4.21
C PHE A 28 -4.97 -9.87 3.37
N ASP A 29 -5.43 -9.69 2.13
CA ASP A 29 -5.94 -10.77 1.27
C ASP A 29 -4.91 -11.91 1.06
N ASP A 30 -3.62 -11.58 0.99
CA ASP A 30 -2.53 -12.54 0.80
C ASP A 30 -2.17 -13.33 2.07
N TRP A 31 -2.71 -12.96 3.22
CA TRP A 31 -2.63 -13.73 4.46
C TRP A 31 -3.68 -14.84 4.56
N ALA A 32 -4.61 -14.94 3.62
CA ALA A 32 -5.68 -15.95 3.63
C ALA A 32 -5.13 -17.39 3.57
N GLU A 33 -4.01 -17.59 2.86
CA GLU A 33 -3.36 -18.90 2.70
C GLU A 33 -2.31 -19.19 3.79
N VAL A 34 -2.04 -18.23 4.68
CA VAL A 34 -1.09 -18.40 5.78
C VAL A 34 -1.82 -19.02 6.97
N ASP A 35 -1.35 -20.20 7.39
CA ASP A 35 -1.88 -20.90 8.57
C ASP A 35 -1.75 -20.04 9.84
N ILE A 36 -2.80 -20.07 10.67
CA ILE A 36 -2.78 -19.45 12.00
C ILE A 36 -1.71 -20.16 12.84
N SER A 37 -0.74 -19.38 13.31
CA SER A 37 0.35 -19.86 14.16
C SER A 37 -0.10 -20.01 15.61
N TYR A 38 -0.98 -19.12 16.08
CA TYR A 38 -1.63 -19.19 17.38
C TYR A 38 -2.95 -18.39 17.38
N SER A 39 -3.93 -18.85 18.16
CA SER A 39 -5.21 -18.15 18.38
C SER A 39 -5.45 -18.00 19.87
N ASP A 40 -5.75 -16.78 20.32
CA ASP A 40 -5.99 -16.47 21.73
C ASP A 40 -7.47 -16.38 22.11
N SER A 41 -7.71 -16.43 23.42
CA SER A 41 -9.06 -16.49 23.98
C SER A 41 -9.62 -15.12 24.29
N GLN A 42 -10.66 -14.68 23.57
CA GLN A 42 -11.33 -13.40 23.87
C GLN A 42 -11.61 -13.17 25.38
N GLY A 43 -11.24 -11.98 25.85
CA GLY A 43 -11.56 -11.44 27.17
C GLY A 43 -10.59 -11.81 28.29
N ASP A 44 -9.37 -12.24 27.98
CA ASP A 44 -8.24 -12.35 28.90
C ASP A 44 -7.41 -11.06 29.00
N GLY A 45 -7.45 -10.21 27.97
CA GLY A 45 -6.96 -8.83 27.98
C GLY A 45 -7.95 -7.78 28.51
N ALA A 46 -7.44 -6.75 29.19
CA ALA A 46 -8.26 -5.62 29.66
C ALA A 46 -8.19 -4.36 28.78
N ASP A 47 -7.02 -4.06 28.21
CA ASP A 47 -6.80 -2.89 27.35
C ASP A 47 -6.74 -3.32 25.88
N ALA A 48 -5.78 -4.15 25.48
CA ALA A 48 -5.82 -4.92 24.24
C ALA A 48 -6.19 -6.38 24.51
N ASP A 49 -6.82 -7.01 23.52
CA ASP A 49 -7.27 -8.41 23.54
C ASP A 49 -6.87 -9.01 22.18
N PHE A 50 -5.66 -9.56 22.10
CA PHE A 50 -5.07 -10.13 20.89
C PHE A 50 -5.84 -11.39 20.47
N ALA A 51 -5.96 -11.61 19.17
CA ALA A 51 -6.73 -12.71 18.61
C ALA A 51 -5.83 -13.74 17.92
N ASP A 52 -5.64 -13.63 16.61
CA ASP A 52 -4.84 -14.56 15.84
C ASP A 52 -3.46 -13.96 15.53
N ILE A 53 -2.43 -14.80 15.61
CA ILE A 53 -1.10 -14.51 15.05
C ILE A 53 -0.82 -15.47 13.91
N LYS A 54 -0.29 -14.93 12.81
CA LYS A 54 0.27 -15.67 11.68
C LYS A 54 1.71 -15.25 11.48
N ILE A 55 2.60 -16.23 11.26
CA ILE A 55 4.02 -15.98 11.03
C ILE A 55 4.43 -16.69 9.74
N THR A 56 5.08 -15.96 8.84
CA THR A 56 5.65 -16.51 7.61
C THR A 56 6.92 -15.76 7.22
N TYR A 57 7.48 -16.08 6.05
CA TYR A 57 8.71 -15.48 5.57
C TYR A 57 8.73 -15.45 4.03
N ASP A 58 9.61 -14.61 3.49
CA ASP A 58 10.10 -14.75 2.13
C ASP A 58 11.64 -14.78 2.13
N ASN A 59 12.27 -14.53 0.99
CA ASN A 59 13.73 -14.56 0.87
C ASN A 59 14.43 -13.51 1.74
N ASP A 60 13.76 -12.39 2.05
CA ASP A 60 14.37 -11.19 2.62
C ASP A 60 13.79 -10.85 4.00
N PHE A 61 12.53 -11.19 4.26
CA PHE A 61 11.78 -10.75 5.44
C PHE A 61 11.14 -11.91 6.22
N LEU A 62 11.07 -11.73 7.53
CA LEU A 62 10.14 -12.41 8.42
C LEU A 62 8.86 -11.57 8.49
N PHE A 63 7.71 -12.17 8.24
CA PHE A 63 6.41 -11.51 8.27
C PHE A 63 5.60 -11.98 9.48
N ILE A 64 4.95 -11.04 10.14
CA ILE A 64 4.06 -11.29 11.27
C ILE A 64 2.77 -10.52 11.01
N TYR A 65 1.65 -11.23 11.05
CA TYR A 65 0.31 -10.67 11.10
C TYR A 65 -0.27 -10.91 12.47
N PHE A 66 -1.03 -9.94 12.97
CA PHE A 66 -1.90 -10.15 14.11
C PHE A 66 -3.15 -9.29 14.04
N ASN A 67 -4.18 -9.71 14.77
CA ASN A 67 -5.40 -8.93 14.98
C ASN A 67 -5.82 -8.93 16.45
N VAL A 68 -6.82 -8.14 16.78
CA VAL A 68 -7.45 -8.02 18.11
C VAL A 68 -8.93 -8.40 18.03
N HIS A 69 -9.51 -8.91 19.13
CA HIS A 69 -10.92 -9.28 19.20
C HIS A 69 -11.85 -8.06 19.21
N ASP A 70 -11.44 -7.00 19.91
CA ASP A 70 -12.25 -5.81 20.13
C ASP A 70 -11.40 -4.53 20.03
N GLY A 71 -12.00 -3.46 19.54
CA GLY A 71 -11.37 -2.14 19.46
C GLY A 71 -10.47 -1.94 18.23
N GLU A 72 -9.82 -0.78 18.23
CA GLU A 72 -8.92 -0.35 17.18
C GLU A 72 -7.73 0.36 17.82
N TYR A 73 -6.55 0.12 17.27
CA TYR A 73 -5.31 0.64 17.80
C TYR A 73 -4.51 1.32 16.69
N LEU A 74 -3.84 2.41 17.04
CA LEU A 74 -2.86 3.01 16.16
C LEU A 74 -1.54 2.27 16.36
N MET A 75 -0.94 1.70 15.32
CA MET A 75 0.25 0.87 15.54
C MET A 75 1.44 1.69 16.03
N GLN A 76 1.64 2.90 15.47
CA GLN A 76 2.84 3.70 15.72
C GLN A 76 2.67 4.77 16.82
N ASP A 77 1.59 4.74 17.60
CA ASP A 77 1.35 5.62 18.75
C ASP A 77 0.22 5.06 19.65
N TRP A 78 -0.02 5.62 20.83
CA TRP A 78 -1.17 5.33 21.71
C TRP A 78 -1.36 3.86 22.15
N ASN A 79 -0.30 3.05 22.09
CA ASN A 79 -0.29 1.68 22.58
C ASN A 79 1.02 1.40 23.33
N GLU A 80 1.02 0.35 24.13
CA GLU A 80 2.24 -0.19 24.75
C GLU A 80 2.49 -1.63 24.26
N PHE A 81 2.31 -1.87 22.96
CA PHE A 81 2.50 -3.20 22.36
C PHE A 81 3.97 -3.49 22.18
N HIS A 82 4.41 -4.60 22.77
CA HIS A 82 5.76 -5.13 22.67
C HIS A 82 5.78 -6.37 21.78
N LEU A 83 6.63 -6.36 20.76
CA LEU A 83 7.03 -7.54 20.00
C LEU A 83 8.39 -8.03 20.48
N TYR A 84 8.41 -9.20 21.10
CA TYR A 84 9.64 -9.88 21.48
C TYR A 84 9.99 -10.97 20.45
N ILE A 85 11.25 -11.02 20.02
CA ILE A 85 11.77 -12.08 19.16
C ILE A 85 13.02 -12.69 19.79
N ASP A 86 12.93 -13.98 20.09
CA ASP A 86 14.06 -14.88 20.37
C ASP A 86 14.56 -15.39 19.01
N ALA A 87 15.69 -14.83 18.57
CA ALA A 87 16.19 -14.96 17.21
C ALA A 87 17.20 -16.11 17.07
N ASP A 88 17.80 -16.58 18.17
CA ASP A 88 18.73 -17.71 18.20
C ASP A 88 18.13 -19.01 18.79
N ASN A 89 16.87 -18.95 19.23
CA ASN A 89 16.13 -20.03 19.89
C ASN A 89 16.84 -20.54 21.17
N ASP A 90 17.57 -19.67 21.87
CA ASP A 90 18.25 -19.96 23.14
C ASP A 90 17.69 -19.15 24.30
N THR A 91 16.94 -19.82 25.17
CA THR A 91 16.37 -19.19 26.39
C THR A 91 17.39 -18.61 27.38
N THR A 92 18.70 -18.81 27.16
CA THR A 92 19.78 -18.33 28.01
C THR A 92 20.47 -17.06 27.50
N THR A 93 20.16 -16.63 26.28
CA THR A 93 20.55 -15.35 25.66
C THR A 93 19.39 -14.35 25.72
N GLY A 94 19.62 -13.13 25.22
CA GLY A 94 18.62 -12.07 25.21
C GLY A 94 18.03 -11.66 26.57
N TYR A 95 16.85 -11.07 26.50
CA TYR A 95 16.00 -10.75 27.64
C TYR A 95 15.06 -11.91 27.95
N TYR A 96 15.16 -12.45 29.17
CA TYR A 96 14.25 -13.51 29.58
C TYR A 96 12.84 -12.99 29.80
N ILE A 97 11.89 -13.43 28.97
CA ILE A 97 10.46 -13.13 29.10
C ILE A 97 9.65 -14.39 28.81
N ASN A 98 8.72 -14.73 29.72
CA ASN A 98 7.76 -15.84 29.58
C ASN A 98 8.31 -17.12 28.91
N GLY A 99 9.53 -17.53 29.27
CA GLY A 99 10.15 -18.77 28.79
C GLY A 99 10.91 -18.68 27.46
N ILE A 100 11.18 -17.48 26.93
CA ILE A 100 12.07 -17.23 25.78
C ILE A 100 13.23 -16.29 26.17
N GLY A 101 14.31 -16.32 25.39
CA GLY A 101 15.44 -15.39 25.50
C GLY A 101 15.38 -14.40 24.33
N ALA A 102 14.75 -13.24 24.50
CA ALA A 102 14.46 -12.35 23.38
C ALA A 102 15.65 -11.42 23.06
N GLU A 103 16.24 -11.54 21.88
CA GLU A 103 17.22 -10.56 21.37
C GLU A 103 16.56 -9.24 21.03
N LEU A 104 15.34 -9.28 20.48
CA LEU A 104 14.57 -8.08 20.13
C LEU A 104 13.43 -7.88 21.12
N ASP A 105 13.27 -6.62 21.55
CA ASP A 105 12.04 -6.07 22.13
C ASP A 105 11.71 -4.79 21.35
N TRP A 106 10.62 -4.79 20.60
CA TRP A 106 10.16 -3.61 19.87
C TRP A 106 8.87 -3.08 20.48
N LEU A 107 8.88 -1.83 20.93
CA LEU A 107 7.70 -1.14 21.46
C LEU A 107 7.08 -0.26 20.39
N PHE A 108 5.89 -0.63 19.92
CA PHE A 108 5.28 -0.01 18.74
C PHE A 108 4.83 1.43 18.98
N GLY A 109 4.14 1.72 20.09
CA GLY A 109 3.70 3.08 20.40
C GLY A 109 4.85 4.08 20.62
N ASP A 110 5.98 3.61 21.18
CA ASP A 110 7.18 4.44 21.35
C ASP A 110 8.07 4.49 20.09
N ARG A 111 7.79 3.64 19.09
CA ARG A 111 8.55 3.53 17.83
C ARG A 111 10.06 3.34 18.07
N SER A 112 10.39 2.52 19.06
CA SER A 112 11.76 2.22 19.43
C SER A 112 11.85 0.80 19.96
N GLY A 113 13.06 0.25 19.93
CA GLY A 113 13.31 -1.09 20.45
C GLY A 113 14.61 -1.19 21.22
N SER A 114 14.77 -2.35 21.85
CA SER A 114 15.97 -2.78 22.54
C SER A 114 16.53 -4.03 21.86
N TYR A 115 17.81 -4.00 21.54
CA TYR A 115 18.60 -5.17 21.14
C TYR A 115 19.42 -5.66 22.35
N TYR A 116 19.08 -6.85 22.85
CA TYR A 116 19.73 -7.48 23.99
C TYR A 116 20.89 -8.36 23.54
N ILE A 117 22.09 -8.03 24.01
CA ILE A 117 23.32 -8.78 23.76
C ILE A 117 24.05 -9.08 25.06
N MET A 118 25.01 -10.01 25.02
CA MET A 118 25.82 -10.36 26.19
C MET A 118 26.49 -9.15 26.88
N ASP A 119 26.85 -8.13 26.10
CA ASP A 119 27.59 -6.95 26.57
C ASP A 119 26.69 -5.77 27.01
N GLY A 120 25.36 -5.89 26.92
CA GLY A 120 24.41 -4.87 27.33
C GLY A 120 23.14 -4.79 26.49
N ILE A 121 22.49 -3.63 26.54
CA ILE A 121 21.29 -3.31 25.78
C ILE A 121 21.64 -2.17 24.81
N ILE A 122 21.25 -2.30 23.55
CA ILE A 122 21.42 -1.26 22.52
C ILE A 122 20.03 -0.76 22.14
N ASP A 123 19.82 0.56 22.23
CA ASP A 123 18.62 1.19 21.69
C ASP A 123 18.65 1.13 20.15
N ILE A 124 17.56 0.68 19.54
CA ILE A 124 17.43 0.53 18.09
C ILE A 124 16.20 1.26 17.57
N TYR A 125 16.22 1.55 16.27
CA TYR A 125 15.12 2.20 15.55
C TYR A 125 14.68 1.33 14.36
N GLN A 126 13.58 1.73 13.72
CA GLN A 126 12.96 0.96 12.64
C GLN A 126 13.95 0.59 11.52
N ASN A 127 14.90 1.47 11.22
CA ASN A 127 15.84 1.28 10.13
C ASN A 127 16.89 0.21 10.44
N ASP A 128 17.23 -0.02 11.72
CA ASP A 128 18.12 -1.10 12.15
C ASP A 128 17.52 -2.49 11.87
N LEU A 129 16.18 -2.55 11.81
CA LEU A 129 15.39 -3.74 11.51
C LEU A 129 14.96 -3.82 10.04
N THR A 130 15.06 -2.72 9.28
CA THR A 130 14.31 -2.52 8.03
C THR A 130 12.82 -2.83 8.23
N LEU A 131 12.26 -2.35 9.35
CA LEU A 131 10.89 -2.61 9.77
C LEU A 131 9.90 -1.93 8.82
N ARG A 132 8.92 -2.67 8.32
CA ARG A 132 7.76 -2.14 7.58
C ARG A 132 6.49 -2.66 8.24
N MET A 133 5.46 -1.83 8.29
CA MET A 133 4.19 -2.18 8.90
C MET A 133 3.03 -1.47 8.22
N ALA A 134 1.85 -2.05 8.28
CA ALA A 134 0.60 -1.47 7.81
C ALA A 134 -0.59 -1.91 8.68
N PRO A 135 -1.66 -1.09 8.76
CA PRO A 135 -1.77 0.26 8.20
C PRO A 135 -1.13 1.35 9.10
N THR A 136 -1.17 2.62 8.66
CA THR A 136 -0.71 3.79 9.44
C THR A 136 -1.80 4.44 10.28
N ILE A 137 -3.06 4.08 10.06
CA ILE A 137 -4.23 4.54 10.80
C ILE A 137 -4.66 3.51 11.84
N THR A 138 -5.60 3.87 12.71
CA THR A 138 -6.19 2.92 13.66
C THR A 138 -6.78 1.72 12.92
N ASN A 139 -6.50 0.50 13.39
CA ASN A 139 -7.12 -0.70 12.84
C ASN A 139 -7.21 -1.80 13.90
N HIS A 140 -7.88 -2.88 13.55
CA HIS A 140 -8.00 -4.10 14.35
C HIS A 140 -7.14 -5.25 13.78
N GLU A 141 -6.58 -5.08 12.60
CA GLU A 141 -5.68 -6.02 11.91
C GLU A 141 -4.39 -5.28 11.52
N PHE A 142 -3.25 -5.96 11.67
CA PHE A 142 -1.93 -5.40 11.40
C PHE A 142 -1.00 -6.44 10.77
N GLU A 143 -0.08 -5.95 9.96
CA GLU A 143 0.99 -6.74 9.40
C GLU A 143 2.32 -6.02 9.50
N ILE A 144 3.37 -6.81 9.64
CA ILE A 144 4.72 -6.35 9.94
C ILE A 144 5.70 -7.22 9.17
N CYS A 145 6.78 -6.61 8.68
CA CYS A 145 7.94 -7.36 8.25
C CYS A 145 9.25 -6.79 8.83
N ILE A 146 10.18 -7.69 9.14
CA ILE A 146 11.52 -7.38 9.62
C ILE A 146 12.53 -8.08 8.72
N SER A 147 13.59 -7.39 8.31
CA SER A 147 14.63 -7.99 7.50
C SER A 147 15.29 -9.15 8.25
N ARG A 148 15.33 -10.31 7.61
CA ARG A 148 16.04 -11.51 8.10
C ARG A 148 17.54 -11.29 8.20
N ASN A 149 18.04 -10.26 7.51
CA ASN A 149 19.44 -9.85 7.51
C ASN A 149 19.70 -8.62 8.40
N SER A 150 18.72 -8.18 9.19
CA SER A 150 18.94 -7.12 10.18
C SER A 150 20.02 -7.54 11.19
N ASN A 151 20.77 -6.57 11.70
CA ASN A 151 21.83 -6.85 12.69
C ASN A 151 21.25 -7.53 13.94
N VAL A 152 20.03 -7.16 14.32
CA VAL A 152 19.33 -7.73 15.48
C VAL A 152 19.02 -9.21 15.25
N LEU A 153 18.32 -9.56 14.17
CA LEU A 153 17.91 -10.96 13.93
C LEU A 153 19.09 -11.89 13.53
N THR A 154 20.20 -11.33 13.05
CA THR A 154 21.42 -12.08 12.72
C THR A 154 22.45 -12.09 13.84
N MET A 155 22.15 -11.46 14.97
CA MET A 155 23.08 -11.20 16.06
C MET A 155 24.43 -10.62 15.58
N ASP A 156 24.41 -9.45 14.96
CA ASP A 156 25.55 -8.79 14.32
C ASP A 156 26.27 -9.69 13.29
N GLY A 157 25.50 -10.48 12.54
CA GLY A 157 26.01 -11.40 11.51
C GLY A 157 26.70 -12.65 12.06
N THR A 158 26.56 -12.96 13.35
CA THR A 158 27.10 -14.19 13.95
C THR A 158 26.25 -15.43 13.66
N GLN A 159 24.98 -15.23 13.27
CA GLN A 159 24.07 -16.29 12.87
C GLN A 159 23.22 -15.95 11.65
N VAL A 160 22.49 -16.95 11.18
CA VAL A 160 21.43 -16.83 10.18
C VAL A 160 20.12 -17.18 10.87
N LEU A 161 19.08 -16.36 10.71
CA LEU A 161 17.76 -16.66 11.23
C LEU A 161 17.19 -17.91 10.54
N VAL A 162 17.03 -18.99 11.30
CA VAL A 162 16.55 -20.30 10.83
C VAL A 162 15.32 -20.78 11.58
N GLU A 163 15.23 -20.50 12.87
CA GLU A 163 14.09 -20.74 13.73
C GLU A 163 14.17 -19.77 14.90
N GLY A 164 13.05 -19.54 15.56
CA GLY A 164 12.97 -18.61 16.66
C GLY A 164 11.58 -18.62 17.28
N LYS A 165 11.36 -17.68 18.19
CA LYS A 165 10.08 -17.55 18.88
C LYS A 165 9.64 -16.10 18.99
N VAL A 166 8.33 -15.90 18.96
CA VAL A 166 7.68 -14.60 19.07
C VAL A 166 6.78 -14.57 20.30
N ILE A 167 6.76 -13.44 20.98
CA ILE A 167 5.71 -13.06 21.94
C ILE A 167 5.24 -11.66 21.58
N LEU A 168 3.92 -11.46 21.54
CA LEU A 168 3.29 -10.14 21.48
C LEU A 168 2.55 -9.92 22.81
N THR A 169 2.70 -8.75 23.40
CA THR A 169 2.06 -8.41 24.68
C THR A 169 1.84 -6.91 24.76
N ASP A 170 0.83 -6.48 25.51
CA ASP A 170 0.72 -5.10 25.95
C ASP A 170 1.26 -4.94 27.39
N THR A 171 1.15 -3.76 27.99
CA THR A 171 1.56 -3.53 29.37
C THR A 171 0.45 -2.96 30.22
N GLY A 172 0.42 -3.35 31.50
CA GLY A 172 -0.57 -2.86 32.45
C GLY A 172 -1.15 -3.94 33.37
N PRO A 173 -2.04 -3.57 34.30
CA PRO A 173 -2.78 -4.53 35.10
C PRO A 173 -3.78 -5.32 34.23
N ASN A 174 -3.62 -6.65 34.16
CA ASN A 174 -4.34 -7.52 33.23
C ASN A 174 -4.01 -7.20 31.75
N ALA A 175 -2.74 -6.89 31.51
CA ALA A 175 -2.15 -6.96 30.18
C ALA A 175 -2.41 -8.33 29.55
N ASP A 176 -2.62 -8.30 28.25
CA ASP A 176 -2.71 -9.46 27.40
C ASP A 176 -1.34 -9.87 26.83
N GLN A 177 -1.19 -11.16 26.56
CA GLN A 177 0.01 -11.73 25.99
C GLN A 177 -0.34 -12.97 25.17
N ILE A 178 0.07 -12.94 23.91
CA ILE A 178 -0.06 -14.05 22.99
C ILE A 178 1.34 -14.62 22.67
N PRO A 179 1.63 -15.89 23.01
CA PRO A 179 0.74 -16.85 23.65
C PRO A 179 0.71 -16.70 25.18
N ASP A 180 -0.39 -17.16 25.74
CA ASP A 180 -0.68 -17.15 27.18
C ASP A 180 0.27 -18.10 27.96
N GLU A 181 0.64 -19.24 27.36
CA GLU A 181 1.62 -20.16 27.94
C GLU A 181 3.09 -19.71 27.83
N ASN A 182 3.92 -20.27 28.70
CA ASN A 182 5.37 -20.10 28.59
C ASN A 182 5.90 -20.75 27.30
N GLY A 183 6.83 -20.05 26.64
CA GLY A 183 7.70 -20.60 25.62
C GLY A 183 7.55 -19.97 24.23
N GLY A 184 6.63 -19.02 24.05
CA GLY A 184 6.45 -18.25 22.81
C GLY A 184 5.91 -19.06 21.62
N ILE A 185 5.48 -18.34 20.57
CA ILE A 185 5.03 -18.94 19.31
C ILE A 185 6.26 -19.26 18.48
N SER A 186 6.48 -20.53 18.17
CA SER A 186 7.65 -20.97 17.40
C SER A 186 7.46 -20.73 15.90
N PHE A 187 8.51 -20.31 15.20
CA PHE A 187 8.56 -20.26 13.75
C PHE A 187 9.85 -20.89 13.21
N SER A 188 9.83 -21.27 11.93
CA SER A 188 11.00 -21.82 11.23
C SER A 188 11.04 -21.31 9.80
N ILE A 189 12.25 -21.05 9.31
CA ILE A 189 12.55 -20.62 7.94
C ILE A 189 13.01 -21.82 7.12
N GLY A 190 12.36 -22.06 5.99
CA GLY A 190 12.69 -23.13 5.06
C GLY A 190 13.85 -22.78 4.12
N GLU A 191 14.21 -23.75 3.29
CA GLU A 191 15.19 -23.59 2.20
C GLU A 191 14.53 -23.26 0.85
N ASP A 192 13.22 -23.04 0.85
CA ASP A 192 12.43 -22.66 -0.30
C ASP A 192 12.79 -21.25 -0.79
N TYR A 193 12.62 -21.05 -2.10
CA TYR A 193 12.84 -19.77 -2.74
C TYR A 193 11.49 -19.19 -3.14
N ILE A 194 11.13 -18.06 -2.53
CA ILE A 194 9.90 -17.36 -2.84
C ILE A 194 10.14 -16.47 -4.05
N MET A 195 9.39 -16.65 -5.12
CA MET A 195 9.59 -15.83 -6.32
C MET A 195 9.35 -14.35 -5.96
N PRO A 196 10.25 -13.41 -6.29
CA PRO A 196 9.98 -11.97 -6.17
C PRO A 196 8.78 -11.55 -7.03
N PRO A 197 8.14 -10.40 -6.75
CA PRO A 197 7.06 -9.93 -7.60
C PRO A 197 7.60 -9.64 -9.01
N THR A 198 6.78 -9.86 -10.03
CA THR A 198 7.15 -9.39 -11.38
C THR A 198 7.21 -7.86 -11.35
N PRO A 199 8.33 -7.24 -11.80
CA PRO A 199 8.44 -5.79 -11.87
C PRO A 199 7.30 -5.18 -12.68
N ILE A 200 6.76 -4.06 -12.19
CA ILE A 200 5.82 -3.23 -12.93
C ILE A 200 6.64 -2.34 -13.86
N THR A 201 6.49 -2.53 -15.18
CA THR A 201 7.11 -1.64 -16.18
C THR A 201 6.46 -0.27 -16.15
N PHE A 202 7.20 0.78 -16.50
CA PHE A 202 6.66 2.15 -16.47
C PHE A 202 5.90 2.53 -17.73
N ASP A 203 6.02 1.82 -18.86
CA ASP A 203 5.19 2.13 -20.04
C ASP A 203 3.69 2.09 -19.70
N LYS A 204 2.87 2.97 -20.27
CA LYS A 204 1.42 2.83 -20.13
C LYS A 204 0.95 1.50 -20.73
N ARG A 205 -0.19 0.98 -20.27
CA ARG A 205 -0.77 -0.23 -20.87
C ARG A 205 -1.34 0.08 -22.25
N ASP A 206 -2.01 1.21 -22.38
CA ASP A 206 -2.44 1.81 -23.64
C ASP A 206 -1.86 3.22 -23.77
N GLU A 207 -1.47 3.63 -24.98
CA GLU A 207 -0.94 4.97 -25.24
C GLU A 207 -1.99 6.06 -25.01
N THR A 208 -3.28 5.71 -25.06
CA THR A 208 -4.40 6.61 -24.79
C THR A 208 -4.75 6.75 -23.30
N ASP A 209 -4.17 5.93 -22.42
CA ASP A 209 -4.40 6.08 -20.97
C ASP A 209 -3.82 7.43 -20.51
N ILE A 210 -4.53 8.13 -19.61
CA ILE A 210 -4.03 9.37 -19.00
C ILE A 210 -3.25 9.03 -17.74
N ARG A 211 -1.96 9.34 -17.70
CA ARG A 211 -1.11 9.13 -16.52
C ARG A 211 -1.15 10.33 -15.58
N LEU A 212 -1.70 10.10 -14.40
CA LEU A 212 -1.62 10.98 -13.25
C LEU A 212 -0.49 10.53 -12.31
N VAL A 213 0.31 11.50 -11.87
CA VAL A 213 1.29 11.33 -10.81
C VAL A 213 0.96 12.27 -9.65
N THR A 214 0.85 11.76 -8.42
CA THR A 214 0.81 12.60 -7.22
C THR A 214 2.10 12.47 -6.43
N HIS A 215 2.66 13.58 -5.96
CA HIS A 215 3.97 13.62 -5.32
C HIS A 215 4.13 14.83 -4.39
N ASN A 216 4.30 14.59 -3.08
CA ASN A 216 4.85 15.57 -2.16
C ASN A 216 6.36 15.70 -2.42
N VAL A 217 6.82 16.89 -2.81
CA VAL A 217 8.21 17.11 -3.28
C VAL A 217 9.12 17.74 -2.24
N TRP A 218 8.73 17.65 -0.96
CA TRP A 218 9.51 18.08 0.20
C TRP A 218 10.02 19.52 0.08
N SER A 219 9.22 20.48 0.53
CA SER A 219 9.57 21.90 0.58
C SER A 219 10.13 22.47 -0.74
N SER A 220 9.51 22.10 -1.86
CA SER A 220 9.91 22.55 -3.21
C SER A 220 11.33 22.13 -3.60
N SER A 221 11.85 21.02 -3.07
CA SER A 221 13.19 20.51 -3.39
C SER A 221 13.38 20.26 -4.88
N LEU A 222 12.30 19.99 -5.62
CA LEU A 222 12.28 19.92 -7.08
C LEU A 222 12.85 21.16 -7.78
N LEU A 223 12.79 22.34 -7.16
CA LEU A 223 13.34 23.59 -7.69
C LEU A 223 14.75 23.92 -7.20
N ASP A 224 15.29 23.13 -6.26
CA ASP A 224 16.67 23.29 -5.78
C ASP A 224 17.62 22.52 -6.72
N PRO A 225 18.63 23.19 -7.31
CA PRO A 225 19.60 22.56 -8.21
C PRO A 225 20.37 21.36 -7.62
N ASN A 226 20.38 21.19 -6.29
CA ASN A 226 20.99 20.03 -5.64
C ASN A 226 20.13 18.76 -5.73
N TYR A 227 18.81 18.90 -5.87
CA TYR A 227 17.86 17.80 -5.92
C TYR A 227 17.14 17.66 -7.27
N GLU A 228 17.05 18.75 -8.04
CA GLU A 228 16.36 18.84 -9.34
C GLU A 228 16.66 17.66 -10.27
N VAL A 229 17.93 17.23 -10.33
CA VAL A 229 18.37 16.13 -11.21
C VAL A 229 17.69 14.79 -10.89
N TYR A 230 17.36 14.53 -9.62
CA TYR A 230 16.65 13.31 -9.21
C TYR A 230 15.23 13.37 -9.74
N PHE A 231 14.52 14.48 -9.50
CA PHE A 231 13.17 14.70 -10.01
C PHE A 231 13.11 14.64 -11.54
N GLN A 232 14.08 15.26 -12.23
CA GLN A 232 14.17 15.22 -13.69
C GLN A 232 14.15 13.78 -14.21
N ARG A 233 15.05 12.92 -13.69
CA ARG A 233 15.12 11.51 -14.10
C ARG A 233 13.83 10.77 -13.78
N ILE A 234 13.26 11.00 -12.60
CA ILE A 234 12.00 10.39 -12.17
C ILE A 234 10.87 10.74 -13.13
N TYR A 235 10.61 12.02 -13.38
CA TYR A 235 9.50 12.43 -14.23
C TYR A 235 9.72 12.04 -15.70
N GLN A 236 10.95 12.10 -16.20
CA GLN A 236 11.24 11.63 -17.56
C GLN A 236 11.05 10.11 -17.72
N ALA A 237 11.34 9.31 -16.69
CA ALA A 237 11.07 7.88 -16.68
C ALA A 237 9.57 7.57 -16.55
N LEU A 238 8.84 8.39 -15.80
CA LEU A 238 7.40 8.21 -15.60
C LEU A 238 6.56 8.75 -16.75
N ASP A 239 7.05 9.71 -17.55
CA ASP A 239 6.33 10.36 -18.65
C ASP A 239 4.86 10.70 -18.29
N PRO A 240 4.63 11.57 -17.29
CA PRO A 240 3.29 11.90 -16.82
C PRO A 240 2.53 12.75 -17.84
N ASP A 241 1.19 12.72 -17.78
CA ASP A 241 0.35 13.71 -18.43
C ASP A 241 -0.16 14.75 -17.44
N ILE A 242 -0.35 14.35 -16.18
CA ILE A 242 -0.80 15.20 -15.09
C ILE A 242 0.08 14.92 -13.88
N VAL A 243 0.54 15.98 -13.20
CA VAL A 243 1.25 15.90 -11.93
C VAL A 243 0.57 16.79 -10.88
N ALA A 244 0.08 16.17 -9.82
CA ALA A 244 -0.44 16.83 -8.62
C ALA A 244 0.68 16.90 -7.57
N LEU A 245 1.13 18.10 -7.25
CA LEU A 245 2.26 18.34 -6.35
C LEU A 245 1.76 18.89 -5.01
N GLN A 246 2.39 18.45 -3.93
CA GLN A 246 2.25 18.98 -2.57
C GLN A 246 3.60 19.53 -2.09
N GLU A 247 3.59 20.36 -1.04
CA GLU A 247 4.76 21.11 -0.54
C GLU A 247 5.51 21.95 -1.61
N MET A 248 4.77 22.39 -2.62
CA MET A 248 5.27 23.32 -3.62
C MET A 248 4.93 24.75 -3.21
N TYR A 249 5.94 25.55 -2.88
CA TYR A 249 5.82 26.90 -2.35
C TYR A 249 6.22 27.95 -3.40
N GLU A 250 5.29 28.85 -3.70
CA GLU A 250 5.43 30.15 -4.40
C GLU A 250 6.34 30.20 -5.65
N ASN A 251 6.25 29.24 -6.59
CA ASN A 251 7.13 29.24 -7.78
C ASN A 251 6.53 28.64 -9.07
N THR A 252 5.24 28.86 -9.35
CA THR A 252 4.53 28.30 -10.52
C THR A 252 5.22 28.57 -11.86
N ASN A 253 5.76 29.77 -12.10
CA ASN A 253 6.48 30.11 -13.34
C ASN A 253 7.80 29.33 -13.49
N GLN A 254 8.50 29.09 -12.38
CA GLN A 254 9.74 28.32 -12.40
C GLN A 254 9.44 26.85 -12.65
N LEU A 255 8.41 26.30 -11.98
CA LEU A 255 7.90 24.95 -12.23
C LEU A 255 7.52 24.75 -13.70
N HIS A 256 6.75 25.69 -14.26
CA HIS A 256 6.36 25.63 -15.68
C HIS A 256 7.57 25.64 -16.61
N SER A 257 8.57 26.50 -16.34
CA SER A 257 9.79 26.56 -17.12
C SER A 257 10.57 25.24 -17.04
N LEU A 258 10.65 24.65 -15.84
CA LEU A 258 11.35 23.41 -15.59
C LEU A 258 10.74 22.22 -16.36
N PHE A 259 9.40 22.09 -16.33
CA PHE A 259 8.72 21.05 -17.10
C PHE A 259 8.86 21.24 -18.62
N ASN A 260 8.83 22.49 -19.11
CA ASN A 260 9.13 22.77 -20.52
C ASN A 260 10.58 22.43 -20.88
N ASP A 261 11.53 22.57 -19.96
CA ASP A 261 12.92 22.17 -20.19
C ASP A 261 13.09 20.64 -20.18
N TRP A 262 12.35 19.93 -19.31
CA TRP A 262 12.37 18.47 -19.22
C TRP A 262 11.63 17.78 -20.37
N PHE A 263 10.58 18.41 -20.88
CA PHE A 263 9.68 17.92 -21.93
C PHE A 263 9.47 19.01 -23.02
N PRO A 264 10.49 19.32 -23.83
CA PRO A 264 10.50 20.49 -24.72
C PRO A 264 9.51 20.42 -25.90
N ASP A 265 9.01 19.22 -26.21
CA ASP A 265 8.05 19.00 -27.29
C ASP A 265 6.59 18.97 -26.80
N GLU A 266 6.37 19.09 -25.48
CA GLU A 266 5.05 19.05 -24.85
C GLU A 266 4.59 20.45 -24.44
N GLN A 267 3.27 20.66 -24.43
CA GLN A 267 2.67 21.88 -23.89
C GLN A 267 2.14 21.61 -22.49
N TRP A 268 2.67 22.33 -21.50
CA TRP A 268 2.21 22.25 -20.12
C TRP A 268 1.33 23.44 -19.74
N TYR A 269 0.40 23.20 -18.82
CA TYR A 269 -0.45 24.16 -18.15
C TYR A 269 -0.26 23.98 -16.65
N VAL A 270 -0.27 25.08 -15.91
CA VAL A 270 -0.09 25.07 -14.45
C VAL A 270 -1.29 25.75 -13.81
N SER A 271 -1.84 25.14 -12.77
CA SER A 271 -2.85 25.74 -11.92
C SER A 271 -2.30 26.99 -11.21
N SER A 272 -3.19 27.78 -10.62
CA SER A 272 -2.76 28.72 -9.58
C SER A 272 -2.12 27.97 -8.40
N GLN A 273 -1.38 28.71 -7.59
CA GLN A 273 -0.86 28.23 -6.31
C GLN A 273 -2.00 28.20 -5.29
N PHE A 274 -2.34 27.02 -4.76
CA PHE A 274 -3.31 26.86 -3.69
C PHE A 274 -2.60 26.39 -2.43
N ARG A 275 -2.27 27.33 -1.55
CA ARG A 275 -1.38 27.11 -0.40
C ARG A 275 -0.04 26.51 -0.85
N ASP A 276 0.11 25.19 -0.75
CA ASP A 276 1.29 24.42 -1.15
C ASP A 276 0.98 23.31 -2.17
N ASN A 277 -0.24 23.32 -2.72
CA ASN A 277 -0.70 22.43 -3.77
C ASN A 277 -0.64 23.11 -5.14
N ILE A 278 -0.15 22.39 -6.15
CA ILE A 278 -0.12 22.82 -7.55
C ILE A 278 -0.43 21.61 -8.44
N ILE A 279 -1.17 21.82 -9.53
CA ILE A 279 -1.34 20.84 -10.61
C ILE A 279 -0.61 21.36 -11.85
N ILE A 280 0.24 20.53 -12.45
CA ILE A 280 0.83 20.76 -13.77
C ILE A 280 0.39 19.66 -14.72
N SER A 281 -0.09 20.02 -15.91
CA SER A 281 -0.83 19.13 -16.78
C SER A 281 -0.58 19.43 -18.25
N LYS A 282 -0.58 18.40 -19.11
CA LYS A 282 -0.66 18.55 -20.57
C LYS A 282 -2.03 19.04 -21.04
N TYR A 283 -3.04 18.96 -20.17
CA TYR A 283 -4.41 19.42 -20.39
C TYR A 283 -4.65 20.82 -19.79
N PRO A 284 -5.34 21.73 -20.50
CA PRO A 284 -5.70 23.04 -19.96
C PRO A 284 -6.49 22.96 -18.65
N VAL A 285 -6.15 23.81 -17.68
CA VAL A 285 -6.96 24.06 -16.48
C VAL A 285 -8.13 24.97 -16.88
N LEU A 286 -9.35 24.47 -16.73
CA LEU A 286 -10.58 25.18 -17.09
C LEU A 286 -11.09 26.05 -15.95
N GLU A 287 -11.15 25.47 -14.76
CA GLU A 287 -11.63 26.08 -13.51
C GLU A 287 -10.80 25.52 -12.35
N GLU A 288 -10.63 26.32 -11.29
CA GLU A 288 -9.85 25.95 -10.10
C GLU A 288 -10.28 26.80 -8.89
N ASP A 289 -10.31 26.21 -7.70
CA ASP A 289 -10.54 26.93 -6.44
C ASP A 289 -10.06 26.11 -5.22
N TYR A 290 -10.14 26.68 -4.03
CA TYR A 290 -10.11 25.92 -2.78
C TYR A 290 -11.42 25.13 -2.61
N PHE A 291 -11.29 23.92 -2.09
CA PHE A 291 -12.44 23.06 -1.78
C PHE A 291 -12.76 23.00 -0.29
N THR A 292 -11.75 23.18 0.58
CA THR A 292 -11.91 23.26 2.04
C THR A 292 -11.52 24.65 2.55
N SER A 293 -12.14 25.09 3.65
CA SER A 293 -11.87 26.39 4.26
C SER A 293 -10.50 26.47 4.93
N SER A 294 -9.90 25.32 5.23
CA SER A 294 -8.51 25.21 5.69
C SER A 294 -7.47 25.49 4.60
N GLU A 295 -7.90 25.62 3.34
CA GLU A 295 -7.05 25.80 2.16
C GLU A 295 -6.14 24.58 1.87
N ARG A 296 -6.40 23.43 2.51
CA ARG A 296 -5.58 22.22 2.41
C ARG A 296 -5.93 21.34 1.23
N THR A 297 -7.14 21.47 0.71
CA THR A 297 -7.61 20.77 -0.49
C THR A 297 -8.01 21.81 -1.53
N MET A 298 -7.39 21.71 -2.70
CA MET A 298 -7.82 22.44 -3.89
C MET A 298 -8.59 21.52 -4.84
N VAL A 299 -9.37 22.10 -5.74
CA VAL A 299 -10.04 21.38 -6.84
C VAL A 299 -9.74 22.07 -8.16
N ALA A 300 -9.47 21.29 -9.21
CA ALA A 300 -9.34 21.78 -10.58
C ALA A 300 -10.12 20.91 -11.57
N MET A 301 -10.65 21.55 -12.61
CA MET A 301 -11.23 20.88 -13.77
C MET A 301 -10.24 20.95 -14.94
N LEU A 302 -9.85 19.80 -15.48
CA LEU A 302 -8.93 19.71 -16.61
C LEU A 302 -9.68 19.34 -17.89
N ASN A 303 -9.30 19.96 -19.01
CA ASN A 303 -9.88 19.68 -20.31
C ASN A 303 -9.33 18.38 -20.91
N THR A 304 -9.92 17.26 -20.53
CA THR A 304 -9.59 15.91 -21.03
C THR A 304 -10.64 15.36 -22.00
N GLU A 305 -11.55 16.19 -22.52
CA GLU A 305 -12.69 15.72 -23.33
C GLU A 305 -12.28 14.92 -24.56
N ASP A 306 -11.17 15.29 -25.21
CA ASP A 306 -10.69 14.61 -26.41
C ASP A 306 -10.17 13.18 -26.13
N ASP A 307 -9.68 12.92 -24.92
CA ASP A 307 -9.06 11.65 -24.54
C ASP A 307 -9.94 10.79 -23.63
N LEU A 308 -10.73 11.40 -22.72
CA LEU A 308 -11.65 10.71 -21.80
C LEU A 308 -13.13 10.80 -22.21
N GLY A 309 -13.47 11.58 -23.23
CA GLY A 309 -14.87 11.89 -23.56
C GLY A 309 -15.56 12.81 -22.54
N SER A 310 -14.84 13.27 -21.52
CA SER A 310 -15.30 14.17 -20.46
C SER A 310 -14.12 14.95 -19.87
N ASN A 311 -14.42 16.04 -19.16
CA ASN A 311 -13.42 16.74 -18.34
C ASN A 311 -13.12 15.92 -17.07
N LEU A 312 -11.87 15.94 -16.63
CA LEU A 312 -11.42 15.26 -15.41
C LEU A 312 -11.30 16.27 -14.28
N MET A 313 -11.97 16.00 -13.17
CA MET A 313 -11.83 16.78 -11.96
C MET A 313 -10.76 16.17 -11.04
N ILE A 314 -9.89 17.01 -10.48
CA ILE A 314 -8.83 16.60 -9.58
C ILE A 314 -8.93 17.40 -8.29
N PHE A 315 -9.08 16.70 -7.18
CA PHE A 315 -8.81 17.25 -5.86
C PHE A 315 -7.36 16.96 -5.51
N ASN A 316 -6.61 17.98 -5.13
CA ASN A 316 -5.22 17.87 -4.68
C ASN A 316 -5.11 18.37 -3.24
N ALA A 317 -4.74 17.49 -2.31
CA ALA A 317 -4.64 17.82 -0.89
C ALA A 317 -3.25 17.65 -0.28
N HIS A 318 -2.99 18.52 0.69
CA HIS A 318 -1.94 18.36 1.69
C HIS A 318 -2.55 18.62 3.08
N LEU A 319 -3.04 17.54 3.69
CA LEU A 319 -3.78 17.61 4.96
C LEU A 319 -2.86 17.92 6.16
N ALA A 320 -3.44 18.09 7.34
CA ALA A 320 -2.66 18.39 8.53
C ALA A 320 -1.74 17.21 8.89
N CYS A 321 -0.44 17.49 9.10
CA CYS A 321 0.52 16.46 9.48
C CYS A 321 0.37 15.99 10.93
N CYS A 322 1.11 14.93 11.24
CA CYS A 322 1.52 14.64 12.61
C CYS A 322 0.31 14.28 13.50
N ASN A 323 0.27 14.75 14.75
CA ASN A 323 -0.78 14.40 15.71
C ASN A 323 -2.06 15.27 15.64
N ASN A 324 -2.30 15.98 14.53
CA ASN A 324 -3.45 16.89 14.40
C ASN A 324 -4.67 16.20 13.78
N ASP A 325 -5.15 15.16 14.46
CA ASP A 325 -6.32 14.38 14.04
C ASP A 325 -7.61 15.20 13.93
N GLU A 326 -7.81 16.13 14.88
CA GLU A 326 -8.99 17.01 14.86
C GLU A 326 -9.05 17.84 13.56
N SER A 327 -7.91 18.35 13.08
CA SER A 327 -7.89 19.11 11.83
C SER A 327 -8.10 18.23 10.60
N ARG A 328 -7.60 16.98 10.60
CA ARG A 328 -7.82 16.05 9.49
C ARG A 328 -9.29 15.62 9.41
N GLN A 329 -9.91 15.32 10.55
CA GLN A 329 -11.32 14.97 10.58
C GLN A 329 -12.21 16.15 10.19
N TYR A 330 -11.88 17.36 10.66
CA TYR A 330 -12.60 18.57 10.24
C TYR A 330 -12.55 18.77 8.72
N ASP A 331 -11.38 18.61 8.10
CA ASP A 331 -11.24 18.69 6.64
C ASP A 331 -12.01 17.58 5.92
N ALA A 332 -12.09 16.37 6.52
CA ALA A 332 -12.85 15.26 5.96
C ALA A 332 -14.36 15.51 5.98
N ASP A 333 -14.89 15.91 7.14
CA ASP A 333 -16.31 16.24 7.30
C ASP A 333 -16.70 17.42 6.40
N GLU A 334 -15.85 18.46 6.34
CA GLU A 334 -16.06 19.62 5.46
C GLU A 334 -16.03 19.23 3.98
N PHE A 335 -15.11 18.35 3.58
CA PHE A 335 -15.04 17.84 2.20
C PHE A 335 -16.37 17.17 1.79
N VAL A 336 -16.87 16.23 2.59
CA VAL A 336 -18.12 15.52 2.29
C VAL A 336 -19.31 16.49 2.28
N SER A 337 -19.35 17.43 3.22
CA SER A 337 -20.38 18.48 3.29
C SER A 337 -20.40 19.35 2.04
N ASN A 338 -19.22 19.85 1.62
CA ASN A 338 -19.08 20.66 0.42
C ASN A 338 -19.40 19.87 -0.85
N TRP A 339 -19.03 18.59 -0.91
CA TRP A 339 -19.38 17.72 -2.03
C TRP A 339 -20.89 17.51 -2.16
N ARG A 340 -21.58 17.22 -1.05
CA ARG A 340 -23.03 17.11 -0.99
C ARG A 340 -23.71 18.39 -1.45
N ASP A 341 -23.29 19.55 -0.92
CA ASP A 341 -23.87 20.83 -1.28
C ASP A 341 -23.63 21.20 -2.75
N TRP A 342 -22.47 20.83 -3.30
CA TRP A 342 -22.17 21.02 -4.71
C TRP A 342 -23.10 20.19 -5.60
N ARG A 343 -23.28 18.90 -5.27
CA ARG A 343 -24.11 17.98 -6.05
C ARG A 343 -25.61 18.26 -5.95
N GLU A 344 -26.11 18.57 -4.76
CA GLU A 344 -27.56 18.69 -4.51
C GLU A 344 -28.10 20.10 -4.79
N ASN A 345 -27.26 21.12 -4.61
CA ASN A 345 -27.70 22.52 -4.60
C ASN A 345 -26.97 23.41 -5.62
N ASP A 346 -26.11 22.84 -6.47
CA ASP A 346 -25.20 23.57 -7.37
C ASP A 346 -24.33 24.59 -6.60
N ASN A 347 -24.08 24.35 -5.31
CA ASN A 347 -23.33 25.25 -4.42
C ASN A 347 -21.90 24.75 -4.25
N GLY A 348 -21.11 24.85 -5.33
CA GLY A 348 -19.67 24.56 -5.30
C GLY A 348 -18.85 25.58 -6.07
N PRO A 349 -17.54 25.37 -6.18
CA PRO A 349 -16.62 26.36 -6.74
C PRO A 349 -16.91 26.76 -8.20
N PHE A 350 -17.41 25.83 -9.00
CA PHE A 350 -17.79 26.04 -10.39
C PHE A 350 -18.94 25.10 -10.79
N THR A 351 -19.43 25.19 -12.03
CA THR A 351 -20.51 24.32 -12.50
C THR A 351 -20.03 22.87 -12.63
N LEU A 352 -20.76 21.93 -12.02
CA LEU A 352 -20.48 20.50 -12.06
C LEU A 352 -21.50 19.80 -12.95
N THR A 353 -21.02 19.02 -13.92
CA THR A 353 -21.89 18.16 -14.73
C THR A 353 -22.07 16.82 -14.02
N GLU A 354 -23.30 16.29 -14.00
CA GLU A 354 -23.55 14.95 -13.45
C GLU A 354 -22.70 13.88 -14.14
N GLY A 355 -22.09 12.99 -13.36
CA GLY A 355 -21.18 11.95 -13.87
C GLY A 355 -19.79 12.45 -14.24
N THR A 356 -19.40 13.67 -13.83
CA THR A 356 -18.01 14.15 -14.03
C THR A 356 -17.04 13.24 -13.27
N PRO A 357 -16.09 12.57 -13.95
CA PRO A 357 -15.12 11.73 -13.27
C PRO A 357 -14.21 12.57 -12.36
N PHE A 358 -13.91 12.06 -11.17
CA PHE A 358 -12.92 12.69 -10.31
C PHE A 358 -11.95 11.74 -9.66
N VAL A 359 -10.78 12.28 -9.35
CA VAL A 359 -9.75 11.68 -8.51
C VAL A 359 -9.41 12.65 -7.38
N TYR A 360 -9.24 12.11 -6.18
CA TYR A 360 -8.79 12.85 -5.01
C TYR A 360 -7.45 12.30 -4.55
N VAL A 361 -6.41 13.11 -4.73
CA VAL A 361 -5.02 12.70 -4.57
C VAL A 361 -4.26 13.62 -3.64
N GLY A 362 -3.16 13.12 -3.10
CA GLY A 362 -2.18 13.93 -2.37
C GLY A 362 -1.70 13.30 -1.09
N ASP A 363 -0.96 14.07 -0.31
CA ASP A 363 -0.47 13.69 1.01
C ASP A 363 -1.56 13.95 2.06
N PHE A 364 -2.24 12.89 2.46
CA PHE A 364 -3.34 12.98 3.40
C PHE A 364 -2.85 12.90 4.85
N ASN A 365 -1.56 12.57 5.09
CA ASN A 365 -1.02 12.41 6.44
C ASN A 365 -1.91 11.55 7.36
N LEU A 366 -2.54 10.49 6.82
CA LEU A 366 -3.40 9.61 7.61
C LEU A 366 -2.55 8.69 8.48
N VAL A 367 -2.25 9.20 9.68
CA VAL A 367 -1.39 8.56 10.70
C VAL A 367 -2.07 8.49 12.07
N GLY A 368 -3.41 8.54 12.09
CA GLY A 368 -4.23 8.57 13.29
C GLY A 368 -5.55 7.82 13.10
N TYR A 369 -6.69 8.44 13.37
CA TYR A 369 -7.98 7.73 13.31
C TYR A 369 -8.36 7.30 11.88
N ARG A 370 -8.79 6.04 11.74
CA ARG A 370 -9.34 5.50 10.49
C ARG A 370 -10.61 6.18 10.04
N GLN A 371 -11.37 6.78 10.97
CA GLN A 371 -12.55 7.58 10.66
C GLN A 371 -12.29 8.61 9.56
N GLN A 372 -11.11 9.23 9.54
CA GLN A 372 -10.75 10.22 8.51
C GLN A 372 -10.81 9.62 7.10
N LEU A 373 -10.28 8.39 6.92
CA LEU A 373 -10.37 7.68 5.64
C LEU A 373 -11.81 7.27 5.35
N THR A 374 -12.53 6.74 6.35
CA THR A 374 -13.95 6.34 6.22
C THR A 374 -14.80 7.51 5.74
N THR A 375 -14.63 8.70 6.30
CA THR A 375 -15.32 9.92 5.86
C THR A 375 -14.95 10.25 4.42
N PHE A 376 -13.66 10.18 4.04
CA PHE A 376 -13.22 10.46 2.66
C PHE A 376 -13.63 9.40 1.62
N THR A 377 -14.02 8.19 2.02
CA THR A 377 -14.42 7.13 1.07
C THR A 377 -15.91 6.85 1.10
N GLU A 378 -16.47 6.70 2.29
CA GLU A 378 -17.87 6.29 2.53
C GLU A 378 -18.78 7.49 2.78
N GLY A 379 -18.23 8.67 3.08
CA GLY A 379 -19.03 9.86 3.37
C GLY A 379 -19.67 9.87 4.76
N ASP A 380 -19.14 9.08 5.68
CA ASP A 380 -19.53 9.00 7.10
C ASP A 380 -19.00 10.21 7.86
N ILE A 381 -19.83 11.24 8.07
CA ILE A 381 -19.46 12.51 8.69
C ILE A 381 -19.46 12.35 10.21
N GLU A 382 -18.36 12.68 10.89
CA GLU A 382 -18.30 12.56 12.35
C GLU A 382 -19.10 13.69 13.04
N ASP A 383 -18.88 14.95 12.66
CA ASP A 383 -19.63 16.10 13.21
C ASP A 383 -20.85 16.49 12.35
N GLU A 384 -21.85 15.61 12.31
CA GLU A 384 -23.12 15.87 11.60
C GLU A 384 -23.86 17.12 12.12
N ASN A 385 -23.59 17.57 13.36
CA ASN A 385 -24.23 18.78 13.89
C ASN A 385 -23.74 20.04 13.18
N THR A 386 -22.47 20.05 12.75
CA THR A 386 -21.86 21.16 12.02
C THR A 386 -22.01 20.96 10.52
N PHE A 387 -21.78 19.74 10.04
CA PHE A 387 -21.60 19.44 8.62
C PHE A 387 -22.77 18.73 7.96
N GLY A 388 -23.83 18.38 8.70
CA GLY A 388 -25.01 17.70 8.17
C GLY A 388 -24.84 16.18 8.00
N ASP A 389 -25.91 15.52 7.58
CA ASP A 389 -26.00 14.05 7.44
C ASP A 389 -24.98 13.47 6.44
N ASP A 390 -24.59 12.20 6.63
CA ASP A 390 -23.72 11.43 5.72
C ASP A 390 -24.07 11.57 4.21
N TYR A 391 -23.07 11.43 3.34
CA TYR A 391 -23.27 11.49 1.89
C TYR A 391 -22.30 10.66 1.08
N ASN A 392 -22.82 9.64 0.39
CA ASN A 392 -22.05 8.82 -0.52
C ASN A 392 -21.42 9.66 -1.64
N LEU A 393 -20.10 9.51 -1.79
CA LEU A 393 -19.30 10.38 -2.66
C LEU A 393 -19.42 10.00 -4.14
N ASP A 394 -19.65 8.73 -4.47
CA ASP A 394 -19.70 8.27 -5.86
C ASP A 394 -21.04 8.57 -6.56
N TRP A 395 -21.04 8.60 -7.89
CA TRP A 395 -22.18 8.96 -8.73
C TRP A 395 -23.31 7.93 -8.71
N ASP A 396 -23.00 6.66 -8.47
CA ASP A 396 -24.00 5.60 -8.32
C ASP A 396 -24.55 5.47 -6.88
N ASN A 397 -24.17 6.40 -6.00
CA ASN A 397 -24.46 6.42 -4.57
C ASN A 397 -23.80 5.29 -3.78
N THR A 398 -22.58 4.90 -4.14
CA THR A 398 -21.70 4.05 -3.34
C THR A 398 -20.49 4.85 -2.81
N SER A 399 -19.64 4.18 -2.03
CA SER A 399 -18.36 4.74 -1.58
C SER A 399 -17.39 4.87 -2.74
N ILE A 400 -16.57 5.93 -2.76
CA ILE A 400 -15.47 6.00 -3.73
C ILE A 400 -14.35 5.04 -3.34
N ALA A 401 -13.59 4.56 -4.32
CA ALA A 401 -12.55 3.57 -4.11
C ALA A 401 -11.23 4.20 -3.61
N ASP A 402 -10.60 3.61 -2.58
CA ASP A 402 -9.20 3.85 -2.21
C ASP A 402 -8.28 2.93 -3.03
N LEU A 403 -7.54 3.51 -3.98
CA LEU A 403 -6.61 2.76 -4.79
C LEU A 403 -5.33 2.49 -4.01
N PHE A 404 -5.16 1.25 -3.55
CA PHE A 404 -3.87 0.78 -3.06
C PHE A 404 -2.91 0.47 -4.21
N SER A 405 -1.62 0.77 -4.04
CA SER A 405 -0.58 0.46 -5.03
C SER A 405 0.66 -0.07 -4.34
N ARG A 406 1.19 -1.19 -4.83
CA ARG A 406 2.51 -1.68 -4.42
C ARG A 406 3.63 -0.91 -5.13
N HIS A 407 4.82 -1.02 -4.58
CA HIS A 407 6.06 -0.61 -5.21
C HIS A 407 6.29 -1.41 -6.49
N SER A 408 6.90 -0.76 -7.48
CA SER A 408 7.09 -1.36 -8.81
C SER A 408 7.87 -2.69 -8.76
N HIS A 409 8.89 -2.82 -7.92
CA HIS A 409 9.83 -3.94 -7.92
C HIS A 409 9.85 -4.77 -6.62
N ILE A 410 9.05 -4.40 -5.61
CA ILE A 410 8.98 -5.13 -4.33
C ILE A 410 7.54 -5.14 -3.79
N ARG A 411 7.23 -6.09 -2.89
CA ARG A 411 5.93 -6.24 -2.23
C ARG A 411 5.79 -5.31 -1.01
N MET A 412 5.83 -4.00 -1.27
CA MET A 412 5.69 -2.97 -0.24
C MET A 412 4.72 -1.90 -0.74
N GLY A 413 3.97 -1.27 0.17
CA GLY A 413 2.96 -0.27 -0.17
C GLY A 413 3.16 1.12 0.43
N TYR A 414 4.21 1.33 1.22
CA TYR A 414 4.47 2.64 1.84
C TYR A 414 4.78 3.72 0.79
N THR A 415 4.41 4.96 1.04
CA THR A 415 4.67 6.09 0.15
C THR A 415 5.62 7.10 0.77
N TRP A 416 5.66 7.16 2.10
CA TRP A 416 6.56 7.99 2.88
C TRP A 416 7.64 7.14 3.57
N ARG A 417 8.88 7.64 3.57
CA ARG A 417 10.02 7.03 4.26
C ARG A 417 11.05 8.07 4.65
N TRP A 418 11.43 8.05 5.93
CA TRP A 418 12.64 8.73 6.40
C TRP A 418 13.44 7.86 7.37
N ASP A 419 14.64 7.45 6.96
CA ASP A 419 15.47 6.50 7.72
C ASP A 419 15.98 7.04 9.07
N ASN A 420 16.00 8.37 9.23
CA ASN A 420 16.38 9.00 10.49
C ASN A 420 15.16 9.35 11.37
N SER A 421 13.95 8.92 10.97
CA SER A 421 12.74 9.05 11.76
C SER A 421 12.54 7.83 12.68
N SER A 422 11.88 8.05 13.82
CA SER A 422 11.33 6.94 14.61
C SER A 422 10.15 6.27 13.90
N PHE A 423 9.34 7.04 13.16
CA PHE A 423 8.25 6.50 12.37
C PHE A 423 8.77 5.52 11.31
N SER A 424 8.16 4.34 11.27
CA SER A 424 8.36 3.38 10.19
C SER A 424 7.73 3.90 8.90
N PRO A 425 8.27 3.51 7.73
CA PRO A 425 7.67 3.87 6.44
C PRO A 425 6.20 3.49 6.37
N GLY A 426 5.37 4.38 5.81
CA GLY A 426 3.91 4.22 5.81
C GLY A 426 3.24 4.77 4.55
N LYS A 427 1.97 4.41 4.34
CA LYS A 427 1.13 4.98 3.26
C LYS A 427 0.54 6.31 3.74
N LEU A 428 1.05 7.41 3.21
CA LEU A 428 0.56 8.77 3.49
C LEU A 428 -0.05 9.42 2.25
N ASP A 429 0.26 8.90 1.06
CA ASP A 429 -0.17 9.45 -0.22
C ASP A 429 -1.31 8.62 -0.81
N TYR A 430 -2.47 9.23 -0.95
CA TYR A 430 -3.71 8.56 -1.32
C TYR A 430 -4.13 8.90 -2.76
N VAL A 431 -4.89 7.97 -3.34
CA VAL A 431 -5.56 8.14 -4.62
C VAL A 431 -6.95 7.55 -4.44
N LEU A 432 -7.93 8.41 -4.22
CA LEU A 432 -9.35 8.04 -4.16
C LEU A 432 -10.00 8.40 -5.49
N TYR A 433 -10.97 7.62 -5.97
CA TYR A 433 -11.60 7.89 -7.26
C TYR A 433 -13.01 7.33 -7.37
N THR A 434 -13.82 7.94 -8.25
CA THR A 434 -15.17 7.50 -8.59
C THR A 434 -15.14 6.28 -9.51
N ASP A 435 -15.20 5.07 -8.97
CA ASP A 435 -15.12 3.83 -9.74
C ASP A 435 -16.41 3.51 -10.53
N SER A 436 -17.50 4.22 -10.26
CA SER A 436 -18.71 4.16 -11.11
C SER A 436 -18.54 4.79 -12.50
N VAL A 437 -17.61 5.73 -12.68
CA VAL A 437 -17.40 6.47 -13.95
C VAL A 437 -15.95 6.51 -14.43
N LEU A 438 -14.99 6.09 -13.59
CA LEU A 438 -13.59 5.90 -13.97
C LEU A 438 -13.21 4.43 -13.84
N ASP A 439 -12.35 3.98 -14.74
CA ASP A 439 -11.68 2.70 -14.60
C ASP A 439 -10.16 2.95 -14.56
N THR A 440 -9.44 2.07 -13.90
CA THR A 440 -7.99 2.20 -13.70
C THR A 440 -7.25 1.18 -14.56
N SER A 441 -6.07 1.56 -15.03
CA SER A 441 -5.22 0.71 -15.87
C SER A 441 -4.02 0.25 -15.04
N LYS A 442 -2.85 0.86 -15.24
CA LYS A 442 -1.65 0.58 -14.48
C LYS A 442 -1.53 1.56 -13.32
N HIS A 443 -1.12 1.06 -12.16
CA HIS A 443 -0.87 1.88 -10.98
C HIS A 443 0.27 1.27 -10.14
N PHE A 444 1.09 2.11 -9.53
CA PHE A 444 2.22 1.70 -8.70
C PHE A 444 2.76 2.85 -7.85
N VAL A 445 3.52 2.51 -6.82
CA VAL A 445 4.40 3.46 -6.11
C VAL A 445 5.80 3.37 -6.73
N PHE A 446 6.36 4.51 -7.14
CA PHE A 446 7.68 4.58 -7.73
C PHE A 446 8.76 4.53 -6.66
N ASN A 447 9.69 3.57 -6.75
CA ASN A 447 10.80 3.47 -5.82
C ASN A 447 12.03 2.84 -6.50
N THR A 448 13.13 3.59 -6.62
CA THR A 448 14.36 3.13 -7.29
C THR A 448 15.25 2.25 -6.42
N LEU A 449 15.05 2.26 -5.10
CA LEU A 449 15.91 1.55 -4.16
C LEU A 449 15.86 0.02 -4.32
N THR A 450 14.74 -0.49 -4.85
CA THR A 450 14.51 -1.93 -5.04
C THR A 450 14.54 -2.34 -6.51
N MET A 451 14.80 -1.40 -7.43
CA MET A 451 14.95 -1.70 -8.84
C MET A 451 16.27 -2.42 -9.11
N ASP A 452 16.24 -3.41 -10.00
CA ASP A 452 17.46 -4.06 -10.46
C ASP A 452 18.24 -3.15 -11.43
N SER A 453 19.53 -3.44 -11.59
CA SER A 453 20.43 -2.61 -12.41
C SER A 453 20.04 -2.53 -13.89
N ALA A 454 19.35 -3.54 -14.44
CA ALA A 454 18.91 -3.51 -15.83
C ALA A 454 17.73 -2.57 -15.99
N SER A 455 16.73 -2.65 -15.09
CA SER A 455 15.59 -1.74 -15.06
C SER A 455 16.03 -0.29 -14.83
N LEU A 456 16.95 -0.03 -13.90
CA LEU A 456 17.50 1.33 -13.70
C LEU A 456 18.15 1.87 -14.98
N ALA A 457 18.97 1.06 -15.66
CA ALA A 457 19.63 1.47 -16.90
C ALA A 457 18.65 1.69 -18.06
N GLU A 458 17.58 0.89 -18.14
CA GLU A 458 16.52 1.01 -19.15
C GLU A 458 15.79 2.36 -19.06
N TYR A 459 15.43 2.78 -17.85
CA TYR A 459 14.70 4.03 -17.61
C TYR A 459 15.61 5.25 -17.38
N GLY A 460 16.94 5.08 -17.44
CA GLY A 460 17.88 6.17 -17.20
C GLY A 460 17.89 6.68 -15.75
N LEU A 461 17.56 5.82 -14.79
CA LEU A 461 17.45 6.11 -13.36
C LEU A 461 18.71 5.70 -12.60
N GLU A 462 18.93 6.33 -11.43
CA GLU A 462 19.91 5.92 -10.44
C GLU A 462 19.22 5.30 -9.22
N ALA A 463 19.89 4.35 -8.55
CA ALA A 463 19.29 3.58 -7.44
C ALA A 463 18.77 4.46 -6.29
N MET A 464 19.36 5.64 -6.09
CA MET A 464 19.03 6.56 -5.01
C MET A 464 18.11 7.71 -5.44
N ASP A 465 17.57 7.71 -6.67
CA ASP A 465 16.74 8.81 -7.16
C ASP A 465 15.52 9.04 -6.26
N SER A 466 14.74 7.99 -5.96
CA SER A 466 13.56 8.14 -5.11
C SER A 466 13.88 8.57 -3.68
N TYR A 467 15.03 8.15 -3.13
CA TYR A 467 15.44 8.49 -1.78
C TYR A 467 16.00 9.91 -1.66
N ASN A 468 16.72 10.37 -2.69
CA ASN A 468 17.36 11.68 -2.67
C ASN A 468 16.44 12.80 -3.19
N SER A 469 15.32 12.47 -3.86
CA SER A 469 14.36 13.47 -4.33
C SER A 469 13.50 14.04 -3.20
N SER A 470 12.81 13.16 -2.47
CA SER A 470 11.81 13.50 -1.45
C SER A 470 11.71 12.35 -0.44
N ASP A 471 11.22 12.62 0.76
CA ASP A 471 10.80 11.59 1.71
C ASP A 471 9.49 10.90 1.31
N HIS A 472 8.77 11.47 0.32
CA HIS A 472 7.65 10.83 -0.35
C HIS A 472 8.05 10.24 -1.71
N SER A 473 7.41 9.14 -2.07
CA SER A 473 7.57 8.46 -3.36
C SER A 473 6.41 8.83 -4.29
N PRO A 474 6.66 9.10 -5.59
CA PRO A 474 5.60 9.35 -6.54
C PRO A 474 4.62 8.19 -6.61
N ARG A 475 3.33 8.50 -6.56
CA ARG A 475 2.24 7.56 -6.85
C ARG A 475 1.75 7.76 -8.27
N VAL A 476 1.63 6.67 -9.01
CA VAL A 476 1.25 6.67 -10.42
C VAL A 476 -0.09 5.95 -10.61
N LEU A 477 -0.99 6.55 -11.37
CA LEU A 477 -2.25 5.98 -11.84
C LEU A 477 -2.43 6.32 -13.32
N ASP A 478 -2.63 5.28 -14.14
CA ASP A 478 -3.10 5.40 -15.51
C ASP A 478 -4.63 5.27 -15.51
N ILE A 479 -5.32 6.33 -15.91
CA ILE A 479 -6.78 6.45 -15.99
C ILE A 479 -7.21 6.04 -17.39
N LYS A 480 -8.21 5.17 -17.49
CA LYS A 480 -8.82 4.76 -18.76
C LYS A 480 -10.32 5.03 -18.72
N ILE A 481 -10.91 5.24 -19.90
CA ILE A 481 -12.37 5.24 -20.02
C ILE A 481 -12.86 3.81 -19.73
N PRO A 482 -13.88 3.63 -18.87
CA PRO A 482 -14.60 2.37 -18.81
C PRO A 482 -15.12 2.06 -20.22
N ALA A 483 -14.62 1.01 -20.85
CA ALA A 483 -15.20 0.57 -22.11
C ALA A 483 -16.69 0.28 -21.84
N ASP A 484 -17.60 0.89 -22.61
CA ASP A 484 -19.01 0.51 -22.59
C ASP A 484 -19.09 -1.00 -22.81
N VAL A 485 -19.21 -1.77 -21.72
CA VAL A 485 -19.51 -3.19 -21.81
C VAL A 485 -21.00 -3.27 -22.12
N GLU A 486 -21.38 -2.91 -23.34
CA GLU A 486 -22.64 -3.38 -23.88
C GLU A 486 -22.63 -4.91 -23.73
N ILE A 487 -23.61 -5.45 -23.01
CA ILE A 487 -23.85 -6.90 -22.98
C ILE A 487 -24.28 -7.30 -24.39
N GLY A 488 -23.31 -7.53 -25.27
CA GLY A 488 -23.51 -8.23 -26.52
C GLY A 488 -24.05 -9.62 -26.22
N GLU A 489 -24.94 -10.13 -27.08
CA GLU A 489 -25.50 -11.48 -26.96
C GLU A 489 -24.40 -12.49 -26.60
N ALA A 490 -24.63 -13.32 -25.58
CA ALA A 490 -23.69 -14.35 -25.18
C ALA A 490 -23.35 -15.27 -26.36
N VAL A 491 -22.20 -15.05 -27.00
CA VAL A 491 -21.70 -15.92 -28.07
C VAL A 491 -21.08 -17.15 -27.41
N VAL A 492 -21.89 -18.19 -27.23
CA VAL A 492 -21.41 -19.50 -26.78
C VAL A 492 -20.58 -20.15 -27.90
N PRO A 493 -19.31 -20.51 -27.67
CA PRO A 493 -18.49 -21.19 -28.66
C PRO A 493 -19.16 -22.49 -29.14
N LYS A 494 -19.39 -22.63 -30.46
CA LYS A 494 -20.09 -23.80 -31.03
C LYS A 494 -19.27 -25.09 -31.01
N ASN A 495 -17.95 -25.00 -30.85
CA ASN A 495 -17.04 -26.14 -30.82
C ASN A 495 -15.93 -25.90 -29.80
N ILE A 496 -15.84 -26.74 -28.77
CA ILE A 496 -14.69 -26.79 -27.85
C ILE A 496 -13.94 -28.08 -28.17
N LYS A 497 -12.65 -28.00 -28.52
CA LYS A 497 -11.79 -29.17 -28.72
C LYS A 497 -10.79 -29.26 -27.59
N ILE A 498 -10.95 -30.27 -26.74
CA ILE A 498 -9.96 -30.64 -25.74
C ILE A 498 -9.10 -31.75 -26.32
N SER A 499 -7.81 -31.49 -26.49
CA SER A 499 -6.84 -32.50 -26.91
C SER A 499 -6.25 -33.15 -25.66
N ALA A 500 -6.37 -34.48 -25.53
CA ALA A 500 -5.76 -35.19 -24.40
C ALA A 500 -4.22 -35.10 -24.45
N PRO A 501 -3.54 -34.95 -23.31
CA PRO A 501 -2.08 -34.97 -23.27
C PRO A 501 -1.57 -36.34 -23.73
N TYR A 502 -0.76 -36.36 -24.80
CA TYR A 502 -0.15 -37.57 -25.33
C TYR A 502 1.32 -37.32 -25.73
N PRO A 503 2.25 -38.26 -25.47
CA PRO A 503 2.11 -39.46 -24.63
C PRO A 503 2.50 -39.24 -23.16
N ASN A 504 1.80 -39.94 -22.27
CA ASN A 504 2.17 -40.14 -20.85
C ASN A 504 3.39 -41.11 -20.77
N PRO A 505 4.40 -40.90 -19.89
CA PRO A 505 4.43 -39.92 -18.82
C PRO A 505 5.36 -38.71 -19.01
N PHE A 506 4.89 -37.61 -18.37
CA PHE A 506 5.43 -36.25 -18.27
C PHE A 506 5.21 -35.31 -19.47
N ASN A 507 4.04 -34.67 -19.47
CA ASN A 507 3.96 -33.26 -19.84
C ASN A 507 3.03 -32.54 -18.83
N PRO A 508 3.56 -31.67 -17.94
CA PRO A 508 2.76 -30.95 -16.94
C PRO A 508 1.90 -29.83 -17.55
N GLN A 509 1.99 -29.62 -18.86
CA GLN A 509 1.27 -28.59 -19.59
C GLN A 509 0.20 -29.21 -20.50
N THR A 510 -1.03 -28.70 -20.38
CA THR A 510 -2.13 -28.94 -21.32
C THR A 510 -2.42 -27.65 -22.05
N ALA A 511 -2.45 -27.70 -23.39
CA ALA A 511 -2.86 -26.56 -24.21
C ALA A 511 -4.35 -26.68 -24.54
N ILE A 512 -5.15 -25.70 -24.12
CA ILE A 512 -6.54 -25.52 -24.51
C ILE A 512 -6.55 -24.56 -25.71
N GLN A 513 -7.01 -25.02 -26.87
CA GLN A 513 -7.17 -24.17 -28.05
C GLN A 513 -8.64 -23.81 -28.24
N ILE A 514 -8.92 -22.51 -28.27
CA ILE A 514 -10.25 -21.96 -28.52
C ILE A 514 -10.20 -21.19 -29.84
N GLU A 515 -10.94 -21.68 -30.84
CA GLU A 515 -11.07 -21.02 -32.14
C GLU A 515 -12.34 -20.15 -32.14
N LEU A 516 -12.15 -18.84 -32.31
CA LEU A 516 -13.23 -17.87 -32.45
C LEU A 516 -13.39 -17.50 -33.92
N ASN A 517 -14.64 -17.35 -34.37
CA ASN A 517 -14.93 -16.96 -35.76
C ASN A 517 -14.80 -15.44 -35.98
N GLU A 518 -14.71 -14.67 -34.90
CA GLU A 518 -14.73 -13.21 -34.83
C GLU A 518 -13.88 -12.76 -33.63
N ASN A 519 -13.37 -11.53 -33.61
CA ASN A 519 -12.64 -10.98 -32.45
C ASN A 519 -13.63 -10.70 -31.30
N MET A 520 -13.40 -11.30 -30.12
CA MET A 520 -14.25 -11.10 -28.93
C MET A 520 -13.47 -11.38 -27.64
N HIS A 521 -13.93 -10.80 -26.52
CA HIS A 521 -13.43 -11.14 -25.18
C HIS A 521 -13.96 -12.51 -24.75
N LEU A 522 -13.07 -13.31 -24.16
CA LEU A 522 -13.40 -14.66 -23.71
C LEU A 522 -13.04 -14.80 -22.24
N TYR A 523 -14.03 -15.14 -21.42
CA TYR A 523 -13.84 -15.63 -20.06
C TYR A 523 -13.76 -17.16 -20.07
N ALA A 524 -12.70 -17.72 -19.50
CA ALA A 524 -12.54 -19.16 -19.34
C ALA A 524 -12.24 -19.48 -17.87
N ALA A 525 -13.11 -20.28 -17.24
CA ALA A 525 -12.87 -20.87 -15.94
C ALA A 525 -12.53 -22.36 -16.11
N VAL A 526 -11.48 -22.82 -15.44
CA VAL A 526 -11.07 -24.23 -15.40
C VAL A 526 -11.34 -24.76 -14.01
N PHE A 527 -12.23 -25.75 -13.95
CA PHE A 527 -12.68 -26.40 -12.72
C PHE A 527 -12.00 -27.77 -12.60
N ASP A 528 -11.71 -28.20 -11.37
CA ASP A 528 -11.27 -29.57 -11.13
C ASP A 528 -12.49 -30.52 -11.03
N ILE A 529 -12.29 -31.77 -10.61
CA ILE A 529 -13.42 -32.72 -10.52
C ILE A 529 -14.41 -32.38 -9.39
N ASN A 530 -14.05 -31.44 -8.51
CA ASN A 530 -14.81 -30.99 -7.36
C ASN A 530 -15.53 -29.66 -7.62
N GLY A 531 -15.31 -29.03 -8.77
CA GLY A 531 -15.78 -27.69 -9.11
C GLY A 531 -14.65 -26.71 -8.96
#